data_AF-A0A6D0DSY1-F1
#
_entry.id   AF-A0A6D0DSY1-F1
#
_cell.length_a   1.000
_cell.length_b   1.000
_cell.length_c   1.000
_cell.angle_alpha   90.00
_cell.angle_beta   90.00
_cell.angle_gamma   90.00
#
_symmetry.space_group_name_H-M   'P 1'
#
loop_
_entity.id
_entity.type
_entity.pdbx_description
1 polymer ?
#
loop_
_entity_poly.entity_id
_entity_poly.type
_entity_poly.pdbx_seq_one_letter_code
_entity_poly.pdbx_strand_id
1 'polypeptide(L)'
;IEISGTHQYGTFSISGNLATNMLLENGGNLLVLAGTEARDSTVGKGGAMQNLGQDSATKVNSGGQYTLGRSKDEFQALARAEDLQVADGTAIVYAGTLADASVSGATGSLSLITPRDNVTPVKLEGAVRITDSATLTLGNGVDTSLADLTAASRGSVW
;
A
#
# COMPACT_ATOMS: atom_id res chain seq x y z
N ILE A 1 -5.10 -12.49 21.13
CA ILE A 1 -3.66 -12.17 21.31
C ILE A 1 -3.55 -10.68 21.45
N GLU A 2 -2.73 -10.22 22.39
CA GLU A 2 -2.39 -8.82 22.58
C GLU A 2 -0.87 -8.74 22.61
N ILE A 3 -0.31 -8.01 21.64
CA ILE A 3 1.13 -7.80 21.51
C ILE A 3 1.35 -6.30 21.66
N SER A 4 2.36 -5.92 22.43
CA SER A 4 2.84 -4.54 22.46
C SER A 4 4.34 -4.51 22.70
N GLY A 5 4.97 -3.42 22.27
CA GLY A 5 6.40 -3.19 22.43
C GLY A 5 6.78 -1.80 21.97
N THR A 6 8.08 -1.53 21.84
CA THR A 6 8.58 -0.24 21.36
C THR A 6 9.66 -0.43 20.29
N HIS A 7 9.77 0.54 19.39
CA HIS A 7 10.91 0.76 18.50
C HIS A 7 11.19 2.27 18.41
N GLN A 8 12.12 2.67 17.52
CA GLN A 8 12.56 4.06 17.36
C GLN A 8 11.45 5.07 16.97
N TYR A 9 10.25 4.60 16.59
CA TYR A 9 9.10 5.44 16.25
C TYR A 9 7.97 5.34 17.30
N GLY A 10 8.26 4.79 18.48
CA GLY A 10 7.33 4.72 19.61
C GLY A 10 6.81 3.32 19.88
N THR A 11 5.63 3.26 20.52
CA THR A 11 4.96 2.01 20.88
C THR A 11 4.25 1.43 19.67
N PHE A 12 4.36 0.12 19.48
CA PHE A 12 3.56 -0.64 18.53
C PHE A 12 2.65 -1.61 19.27
N SER A 13 1.54 -2.00 18.63
CA SER A 13 0.65 -3.02 19.19
C SER A 13 -0.08 -3.84 18.13
N ILE A 14 -0.53 -5.03 18.53
CA ILE A 14 -1.54 -5.83 17.82
C ILE A 14 -2.58 -6.26 18.84
N SER A 15 -3.79 -5.72 18.75
CA SER A 15 -4.87 -5.98 19.69
C SER A 15 -6.23 -5.78 19.00
N GLY A 16 -7.20 -6.65 19.27
CA GLY A 16 -8.57 -6.46 18.79
C GLY A 16 -8.69 -6.29 17.27
N ASN A 17 -7.95 -7.10 16.49
CA ASN A 17 -7.89 -7.05 15.02
C ASN A 17 -7.25 -5.76 14.43
N LEU A 18 -6.59 -4.96 15.27
CA LEU A 18 -5.89 -3.75 14.84
C LEU A 18 -4.39 -3.89 15.14
N ALA A 19 -3.57 -3.75 14.11
CA ALA A 19 -2.13 -3.53 14.24
C ALA A 19 -1.83 -2.02 14.16
N THR A 20 -1.03 -1.48 15.07
CA THR A 20 -0.68 -0.04 15.06
C THR A 20 0.82 0.16 15.12
N ASN A 21 1.30 1.15 14.35
CA ASN A 21 2.69 1.61 14.34
C ASN A 21 3.68 0.47 14.10
N MET A 22 3.40 -0.44 13.16
CA MET A 22 4.29 -1.58 12.93
C MET A 22 5.54 -1.15 12.16
N LEU A 23 6.74 -1.39 12.69
CA LEU A 23 8.00 -1.23 11.96
C LEU A 23 8.45 -2.55 11.33
N LEU A 24 8.48 -2.60 9.99
CA LEU A 24 8.78 -3.80 9.20
C LEU A 24 10.09 -3.56 8.43
N GLU A 25 11.19 -4.13 8.92
CA GLU A 25 12.53 -4.01 8.34
C GLU A 25 13.27 -5.35 8.49
N ASN A 26 14.35 -5.55 7.72
CA ASN A 26 15.26 -6.70 7.86
C ASN A 26 14.54 -8.07 7.86
N GLY A 27 13.55 -8.26 6.99
CA GLY A 27 12.74 -9.47 6.90
C GLY A 27 11.45 -9.45 7.71
N GLY A 28 11.16 -8.37 8.44
CA GLY A 28 9.86 -8.16 9.09
C GLY A 28 8.72 -8.17 8.06
N ASN A 29 7.66 -8.91 8.37
CA ASN A 29 6.52 -9.07 7.49
C ASN A 29 5.19 -8.96 8.25
N LEU A 30 4.25 -8.18 7.70
CA LEU A 30 2.88 -8.09 8.21
C LEU A 30 1.89 -8.56 7.14
N LEU A 31 1.04 -9.51 7.52
CA LEU A 31 -0.14 -9.89 6.76
C LEU A 31 -1.37 -9.33 7.46
N VAL A 32 -2.04 -8.37 6.83
CA VAL A 32 -3.34 -7.86 7.28
C VAL A 32 -4.41 -8.71 6.60
N LEU A 33 -5.15 -9.48 7.39
CA LEU A 33 -6.20 -10.36 6.87
C LEU A 33 -7.50 -9.60 6.64
N ALA A 34 -8.38 -10.14 5.80
CA ALA A 34 -9.74 -9.64 5.66
C ALA A 34 -10.44 -9.55 7.02
N GLY A 35 -11.13 -8.44 7.28
CA GLY A 35 -11.77 -8.15 8.57
C GLY A 35 -10.82 -7.66 9.67
N THR A 36 -9.54 -7.43 9.36
CA THR A 36 -8.56 -6.81 10.26
C THR A 36 -8.02 -5.50 9.66
N GLU A 37 -7.36 -4.71 10.49
CA GLU A 37 -6.87 -3.38 10.15
C GLU A 37 -5.42 -3.17 10.58
N ALA A 38 -4.66 -2.40 9.80
CA ALA A 38 -3.36 -1.86 10.21
C ALA A 38 -3.33 -0.33 10.08
N ARG A 39 -2.69 0.36 11.03
CA ARG A 39 -2.51 1.82 11.01
C ARG A 39 -1.06 2.20 11.23
N ASP A 40 -0.62 3.25 10.53
CA ASP A 40 0.68 3.89 10.73
C ASP A 40 1.87 2.92 10.57
N SER A 41 1.74 1.91 9.72
CA SER A 41 2.81 0.94 9.50
C SER A 41 3.94 1.57 8.68
N THR A 42 5.19 1.26 9.03
CA THR A 42 6.38 1.65 8.28
C THR A 42 7.05 0.41 7.70
N VAL A 43 7.05 0.30 6.37
CA VAL A 43 7.72 -0.75 5.60
C VAL A 43 9.05 -0.21 5.09
N GLY A 44 10.13 -0.58 5.76
CA GLY A 44 11.49 -0.18 5.40
C GLY A 44 12.26 -1.26 4.65
N LYS A 45 13.58 -1.10 4.58
CA LYS A 45 14.46 -1.95 3.77
C LYS A 45 14.34 -3.43 4.17
N GLY A 46 14.00 -4.26 3.19
CA GLY A 46 13.83 -5.71 3.38
C GLY A 46 12.59 -6.10 4.17
N GLY A 47 11.73 -5.14 4.52
CA GLY A 47 10.41 -5.39 5.09
C GLY A 47 9.34 -5.58 4.01
N ALA A 48 8.25 -6.25 4.39
CA ALA A 48 7.11 -6.44 3.50
C ALA A 48 5.77 -6.31 4.25
N MET A 49 4.77 -5.78 3.55
CA MET A 49 3.39 -5.77 4.03
C MET A 49 2.45 -6.26 2.93
N GLN A 50 1.61 -7.22 3.28
CA GLN A 50 0.54 -7.74 2.44
C GLN A 50 -0.80 -7.39 3.07
N ASN A 51 -1.56 -6.51 2.43
CA ASN A 51 -2.88 -6.11 2.90
C ASN A 51 -4.00 -6.83 2.12
N LEU A 52 -4.77 -7.65 2.83
CA LEU A 52 -6.00 -8.31 2.38
C LEU A 52 -7.25 -7.76 3.09
N GLY A 53 -7.05 -6.88 4.08
CA GLY A 53 -8.09 -6.22 4.86
C GLY A 53 -8.07 -4.72 4.63
N GLN A 54 -7.88 -3.96 5.71
CA GLN A 54 -7.85 -2.51 5.67
C GLN A 54 -6.49 -2.00 6.17
N ASP A 55 -5.93 -0.97 5.55
CA ASP A 55 -4.83 -0.22 6.15
C ASP A 55 -4.92 1.28 5.89
N SER A 56 -4.35 2.06 6.80
CA SER A 56 -4.22 3.51 6.63
C SER A 56 -2.88 4.05 7.09
N ALA A 57 -2.44 5.12 6.43
CA ALA A 57 -1.20 5.84 6.71
C ALA A 57 0.06 4.96 6.67
N THR A 58 0.05 3.89 5.86
CA THR A 58 1.23 3.05 5.64
C THR A 58 2.30 3.81 4.86
N LYS A 59 3.54 3.77 5.35
CA LYS A 59 4.72 4.36 4.71
C LYS A 59 5.61 3.26 4.16
N VAL A 60 5.87 3.30 2.86
CA VAL A 60 6.72 2.35 2.14
C VAL A 60 7.98 3.07 1.71
N ASN A 61 9.05 2.86 2.46
CA ASN A 61 10.34 3.52 2.25
C ASN A 61 11.24 2.71 1.30
N SER A 62 12.40 3.26 0.97
CA SER A 62 13.40 2.61 0.12
C SER A 62 13.69 1.15 0.51
N GLY A 63 13.51 0.24 -0.44
CA GLY A 63 13.69 -1.20 -0.26
C GLY A 63 12.56 -1.91 0.50
N GLY A 64 11.50 -1.21 0.87
CA GLY A 64 10.26 -1.78 1.41
C GLY A 64 9.28 -2.16 0.30
N GLN A 65 8.49 -3.20 0.57
CA GLN A 65 7.53 -3.75 -0.40
C GLN A 65 6.12 -3.82 0.18
N TYR A 66 5.16 -3.28 -0.55
CA TYR A 66 3.76 -3.29 -0.18
C TYR A 66 2.90 -3.95 -1.27
N THR A 67 1.95 -4.78 -0.86
CA THR A 67 0.98 -5.42 -1.76
C THR A 67 -0.43 -5.29 -1.23
N LEU A 68 -1.35 -4.79 -2.05
CA LEU A 68 -2.78 -4.73 -1.73
C LEU A 68 -3.58 -5.76 -2.53
N GLY A 69 -4.47 -6.46 -1.84
CA GLY A 69 -5.59 -7.19 -2.43
C GLY A 69 -5.26 -8.54 -3.05
N ARG A 70 -4.05 -9.09 -2.85
CA ARG A 70 -3.69 -10.40 -3.41
C ARG A 70 -3.01 -11.28 -2.38
N SER A 71 -3.54 -12.48 -2.20
CA SER A 71 -2.88 -13.61 -1.55
C SER A 71 -2.23 -14.52 -2.59
N LYS A 72 -1.72 -15.69 -2.19
CA LYS A 72 -1.15 -16.67 -3.13
C LYS A 72 -2.18 -17.13 -4.17
N ASP A 73 -3.41 -17.36 -3.73
CA ASP A 73 -4.43 -18.08 -4.49
C ASP A 73 -5.70 -17.25 -4.75
N GLU A 74 -5.83 -16.07 -4.14
CA GLU A 74 -7.07 -15.30 -4.15
C GLU A 74 -6.83 -13.78 -4.23
N PHE A 75 -7.79 -13.08 -4.82
CA PHE A 75 -7.87 -11.62 -4.82
C PHE A 75 -8.97 -11.12 -3.89
N GLN A 76 -8.70 -10.06 -3.15
CA GLN A 76 -9.58 -9.53 -2.11
C GLN A 76 -10.22 -8.23 -2.59
N ALA A 77 -11.38 -8.35 -3.24
CA ALA A 77 -12.11 -7.22 -3.83
C ALA A 77 -12.50 -6.12 -2.83
N LEU A 78 -12.60 -6.46 -1.54
CA LEU A 78 -12.95 -5.53 -0.46
C LEU A 78 -11.72 -4.98 0.28
N ALA A 79 -10.51 -5.40 -0.09
CA ALA A 79 -9.31 -4.85 0.51
C ALA A 79 -9.23 -3.35 0.20
N ARG A 80 -8.78 -2.55 1.17
CA ARG A 80 -8.60 -1.13 0.96
C ARG A 80 -7.40 -0.57 1.72
N ALA A 81 -6.76 0.39 1.08
CA ALA A 81 -5.67 1.18 1.61
C ALA A 81 -6.02 2.65 1.48
N GLU A 82 -5.71 3.43 2.51
CA GLU A 82 -5.91 4.89 2.54
C GLU A 82 -4.63 5.60 3.00
N ASP A 83 -4.33 6.76 2.43
CA ASP A 83 -3.15 7.55 2.79
C ASP A 83 -1.80 6.80 2.62
N LEU A 84 -1.70 5.94 1.59
CA LEU A 84 -0.47 5.20 1.30
C LEU A 84 0.63 6.15 0.81
N GLN A 85 1.77 6.15 1.49
CA GLN A 85 2.93 6.98 1.16
C GLN A 85 4.08 6.09 0.70
N VAL A 86 4.46 6.20 -0.57
CA VAL A 86 5.59 5.45 -1.15
C VAL A 86 6.74 6.42 -1.40
N ALA A 87 7.83 6.30 -0.65
CA ALA A 87 9.03 7.12 -0.75
C ALA A 87 10.23 6.24 -1.09
N ASP A 88 10.61 6.21 -2.37
CA ASP A 88 11.64 5.30 -2.92
C ASP A 88 11.36 3.79 -2.78
N GLY A 89 10.19 3.41 -2.25
CA GLY A 89 9.73 2.03 -2.10
C GLY A 89 8.93 1.50 -3.30
N THR A 90 8.39 0.29 -3.14
CA THR A 90 7.54 -0.35 -4.16
C THR A 90 6.19 -0.75 -3.57
N ALA A 91 5.13 -0.32 -4.24
CA ALA A 91 3.76 -0.73 -3.94
C ALA A 91 3.09 -1.35 -5.19
N ILE A 92 2.37 -2.45 -4.99
CA ILE A 92 1.58 -3.09 -6.05
C ILE A 92 0.16 -3.33 -5.56
N VAL A 93 -0.83 -2.87 -6.32
CA VAL A 93 -2.25 -3.15 -6.08
C VAL A 93 -2.72 -4.17 -7.10
N TYR A 94 -3.28 -5.26 -6.60
CA TYR A 94 -3.86 -6.32 -7.43
C TYR A 94 -5.37 -6.43 -7.30
N ALA A 95 -5.96 -5.91 -6.23
CA ALA A 95 -7.41 -5.87 -6.05
C ALA A 95 -7.78 -4.82 -5.01
N GLY A 96 -9.06 -4.47 -4.98
CA GLY A 96 -9.61 -3.58 -3.97
C GLY A 96 -9.45 -2.11 -4.34
N THR A 97 -9.40 -1.26 -3.32
CA THR A 97 -9.41 0.19 -3.49
C THR A 97 -8.19 0.82 -2.82
N LEU A 98 -7.41 1.55 -3.59
CA LEU A 98 -6.40 2.47 -3.05
C LEU A 98 -6.97 3.89 -3.10
N ALA A 99 -7.17 4.50 -1.95
CA ALA A 99 -7.58 5.88 -1.82
C ALA A 99 -6.43 6.74 -1.30
N ASP A 100 -6.33 7.96 -1.82
CA ASP A 100 -5.42 9.00 -1.31
C ASP A 100 -3.96 8.52 -1.20
N ALA A 101 -3.22 8.54 -2.31
CA ALA A 101 -1.87 8.00 -2.36
C ALA A 101 -0.83 9.05 -2.76
N SER A 102 0.38 8.89 -2.25
CA SER A 102 1.54 9.67 -2.72
C SER A 102 2.71 8.75 -3.05
N VAL A 103 3.38 9.04 -4.16
CA VAL A 103 4.56 8.32 -4.63
C VAL A 103 5.64 9.34 -4.95
N SER A 104 6.81 9.16 -4.37
CA SER A 104 7.93 10.10 -4.45
C SER A 104 9.26 9.36 -4.48
N GLY A 105 10.30 10.08 -4.90
CA GLY A 105 11.66 9.57 -5.01
C GLY A 105 11.93 8.84 -6.33
N ALA A 106 13.19 8.85 -6.74
CA ALA A 106 13.61 8.37 -8.06
C ALA A 106 13.35 6.87 -8.27
N THR A 107 13.19 6.09 -7.19
CA THR A 107 12.83 4.67 -7.27
C THR A 107 11.43 4.37 -6.75
N GLY A 108 10.69 5.41 -6.33
CA GLY A 108 9.31 5.27 -5.87
C GLY A 108 8.42 4.75 -6.98
N SER A 109 7.74 3.63 -6.73
CA SER A 109 6.91 2.99 -7.74
C SER A 109 5.58 2.50 -7.16
N LEU A 110 4.50 2.81 -7.87
CA LEU A 110 3.17 2.29 -7.63
C LEU A 110 2.64 1.66 -8.91
N SER A 111 2.29 0.37 -8.87
CA SER A 111 1.69 -0.34 -10.00
C SER A 111 0.32 -0.88 -9.63
N LEU A 112 -0.68 -0.59 -10.46
CA LEU A 112 -2.03 -1.14 -10.32
C LEU A 112 -2.24 -2.16 -11.43
N ILE A 113 -2.51 -3.42 -11.09
CA ILE A 113 -2.57 -4.52 -12.04
C ILE A 113 -3.90 -5.26 -11.87
N THR A 114 -4.80 -5.08 -12.83
CA THR A 114 -6.08 -5.79 -12.86
C THR A 114 -5.87 -7.29 -13.04
N PRO A 115 -6.49 -8.15 -12.20
CA PRO A 115 -6.46 -9.59 -12.38
C PRO A 115 -7.10 -10.02 -13.70
N ARG A 116 -6.68 -11.16 -14.24
CA ARG A 116 -7.26 -11.74 -15.47
C ARG A 116 -8.66 -12.35 -15.26
N ASP A 117 -9.20 -12.28 -14.04
CA ASP A 117 -10.54 -12.80 -13.73
C ASP A 117 -11.66 -11.87 -14.24
N ASN A 118 -11.33 -10.63 -14.62
CA ASN A 118 -12.24 -9.60 -15.15
C ASN A 118 -13.45 -9.28 -14.25
N VAL A 119 -13.42 -9.69 -12.98
CA VAL A 119 -14.51 -9.44 -12.01
C VAL A 119 -13.99 -8.79 -10.74
N THR A 120 -12.72 -8.98 -10.40
CA THR A 120 -12.14 -8.37 -9.23
C THR A 120 -11.70 -6.94 -9.56
N PRO A 121 -12.30 -5.91 -8.93
CA PRO A 121 -11.97 -4.53 -9.25
C PRO A 121 -10.60 -4.14 -8.69
N VAL A 122 -9.92 -3.26 -9.42
CA VAL A 122 -8.81 -2.45 -8.92
C VAL A 122 -9.23 -1.00 -9.09
N LYS A 123 -9.35 -0.27 -7.98
CA LYS A 123 -9.80 1.12 -7.97
C LYS A 123 -8.73 2.04 -7.41
N LEU A 124 -8.61 3.19 -8.04
CA LEU A 124 -7.85 4.32 -7.54
C LEU A 124 -8.83 5.46 -7.28
N GLU A 125 -8.84 5.96 -6.06
CA GLU A 125 -9.78 6.98 -5.60
C GLU A 125 -9.04 8.12 -4.88
N GLY A 126 -9.68 9.29 -4.81
CA GLY A 126 -9.14 10.42 -4.06
C GLY A 126 -7.90 11.03 -4.70
N ALA A 127 -7.14 11.77 -3.90
CA ALA A 127 -6.00 12.53 -4.38
C ALA A 127 -4.78 11.62 -4.55
N VAL A 128 -4.23 11.55 -5.77
CA VAL A 128 -3.04 10.74 -6.07
C VAL A 128 -1.93 11.62 -6.58
N ARG A 129 -0.80 11.65 -5.87
CA ARG A 129 0.32 12.55 -6.17
C ARG A 129 1.59 11.78 -6.52
N ILE A 130 2.11 11.99 -7.72
CA ILE A 130 3.35 11.39 -8.21
C ILE A 130 4.40 12.47 -8.39
N THR A 131 5.51 12.39 -7.66
CA THR A 131 6.51 13.45 -7.56
C THR A 131 7.94 12.91 -7.63
N ASP A 132 8.92 13.80 -7.80
CA ASP A 132 10.34 13.50 -7.66
C ASP A 132 10.84 12.30 -8.48
N SER A 133 10.43 12.25 -9.75
CA SER A 133 10.74 11.17 -10.70
C SER A 133 10.15 9.79 -10.37
N ALA A 134 9.23 9.72 -9.40
CA ALA A 134 8.48 8.50 -9.12
C ALA A 134 7.59 8.09 -10.28
N THR A 135 7.20 6.83 -10.29
CA THR A 135 6.42 6.22 -11.37
C THR A 135 5.10 5.65 -10.86
N LEU A 136 4.02 5.97 -11.56
CA LEU A 136 2.73 5.29 -11.49
C LEU A 136 2.52 4.49 -12.78
N THR A 137 2.15 3.23 -12.66
CA THR A 137 1.73 2.39 -13.80
C THR A 137 0.30 1.92 -13.60
N LEU A 138 -0.57 2.20 -14.56
CA LEU A 138 -1.98 1.79 -14.55
C LEU A 138 -2.21 0.66 -15.54
N GLY A 139 -2.52 -0.52 -15.02
CA GLY A 139 -2.96 -1.66 -15.81
C GLY A 139 -4.30 -1.40 -16.49
N ASN A 140 -4.55 -2.10 -17.59
CA ASN A 140 -5.85 -2.05 -18.26
C ASN A 140 -6.98 -2.47 -17.29
N GLY A 141 -8.08 -1.71 -17.27
CA GLY A 141 -9.25 -2.01 -16.44
C GLY A 141 -9.20 -1.46 -15.01
N VAL A 142 -8.13 -0.75 -14.62
CA VAL A 142 -8.12 0.02 -13.37
C VAL A 142 -9.17 1.13 -13.46
N ASP A 143 -10.06 1.21 -12.47
CA ASP A 143 -11.05 2.28 -12.36
C ASP A 143 -10.43 3.49 -11.67
N THR A 144 -10.30 4.60 -12.41
CA THR A 144 -9.77 5.88 -11.93
C THR A 144 -10.83 6.99 -11.96
N SER A 145 -12.12 6.64 -12.09
CA SER A 145 -13.19 7.63 -12.26
C SER A 145 -13.35 8.57 -11.07
N LEU A 146 -12.88 8.16 -9.89
CA LEU A 146 -12.88 8.93 -8.64
C LEU A 146 -11.48 9.41 -8.22
N ALA A 147 -10.46 9.27 -9.08
CA ALA A 147 -9.11 9.72 -8.79
C ALA A 147 -8.89 11.17 -9.27
N ASP A 148 -8.24 11.97 -8.41
CA ASP A 148 -7.63 13.24 -8.76
C ASP A 148 -6.11 13.06 -8.86
N LEU A 149 -5.62 12.81 -10.08
CA LEU A 149 -4.23 12.47 -10.34
C LEU A 149 -3.39 13.70 -10.67
N THR A 150 -2.39 13.97 -9.84
CA THR A 150 -1.38 15.01 -10.06
C THR A 150 0.00 14.39 -10.23
N ALA A 151 0.66 14.69 -11.35
CA ALA A 151 2.08 14.40 -11.56
C ALA A 151 2.89 15.71 -11.60
N ALA A 152 3.92 15.82 -10.77
CA ALA A 152 4.78 17.00 -10.68
C ALA A 152 6.25 16.59 -10.51
N SER A 153 7.19 17.54 -10.61
CA SER A 153 8.62 17.28 -10.35
C SER A 153 9.19 16.05 -11.09
N ARG A 154 8.82 15.88 -12.36
CA ARG A 154 9.19 14.74 -13.23
C ARG A 154 8.55 13.39 -12.88
N GLY A 155 7.57 13.37 -11.98
CA GLY A 155 6.71 12.20 -11.79
C GLY A 155 6.06 11.77 -13.11
N SER A 156 5.98 10.47 -13.34
CA SER A 156 5.49 9.90 -14.60
C SER A 156 4.32 8.94 -14.37
N VAL A 157 3.37 8.94 -15.30
CA VAL A 157 2.19 8.07 -15.31
C VAL A 157 2.18 7.33 -16.64
N TRP A 158 2.11 6.00 -16.59
CA TRP A 158 2.12 5.11 -17.76
C TRP A 158 0.90 4.21 -17.80
#